data_AF-A0A1I4IMW9-F1
#
_entry.id   AF-A0A1I4IMW9-F1
#
_cell.length_a   1.000
_cell.length_b   1.000
_cell.length_c   1.000
_cell.angle_alpha   90.00
_cell.angle_beta   90.00
_cell.angle_gamma   90.00
#
_symmetry.space_group_name_H-M   'P 1'
#
loop_
_entity.id
_entity.type
_entity.pdbx_description
1 polymer ?
#
loop_
_entity_poly.entity_id
_entity_poly.type
_entity_poly.pdbx_seq_one_letter_code
_entity_poly.pdbx_strand_id
1 'polypeptide(L)'
;MDINNLNEAFAGGQFHFVVSDGARPIHIEVYVDGAPLMHEDCDDPPCHEMVFIPSGARGAELWVVARDADGALAQRTFRVGTPDPSAGGVLVGATR
;
A
#
# COMPACT_ATOMS: atom_id res chain seq x y z
N MET A 1 -13.11 1.87 -11.05
CA MET A 1 -12.35 1.79 -9.81
C MET A 1 -11.03 1.11 -10.05
N ASP A 2 -9.97 1.84 -9.74
CA ASP A 2 -8.60 1.44 -9.99
C ASP A 2 -7.77 1.63 -8.72
N ILE A 3 -6.85 0.69 -8.50
CA ILE A 3 -5.91 0.70 -7.38
C ILE A 3 -4.51 0.73 -7.96
N ASN A 4 -3.73 1.75 -7.59
CA ASN A 4 -2.36 1.96 -8.07
C ASN A 4 -1.42 2.21 -6.90
N ASN A 5 -0.30 1.48 -6.84
CA ASN A 5 0.74 1.72 -5.86
C ASN A 5 1.62 2.90 -6.27
N LEU A 6 2.00 3.74 -5.32
CA LEU A 6 2.88 4.89 -5.53
C LEU A 6 4.35 4.54 -5.21
N ASN A 7 4.57 3.47 -4.46
CA ASN A 7 5.89 2.91 -4.18
C ASN A 7 5.84 1.36 -4.13
N GLU A 8 7.01 0.74 -3.99
CA GLU A 8 7.10 -0.71 -3.80
C GLU A 8 6.75 -1.11 -2.37
N ALA A 9 6.14 -2.29 -2.22
CA ALA A 9 5.80 -2.86 -0.92
C ALA A 9 7.04 -3.49 -0.28
N PHE A 10 7.58 -2.87 0.77
CA PHE A 10 8.74 -3.40 1.50
C PHE A 10 8.39 -3.72 2.95
N ALA A 11 8.88 -4.86 3.45
CA ALA A 11 8.74 -5.23 4.85
C ALA A 11 9.43 -4.19 5.75
N GLY A 12 8.73 -3.74 6.80
CA GLY A 12 9.21 -2.71 7.73
C GLY A 12 9.14 -1.29 7.15
N GLY A 13 8.48 -1.10 6.01
CA GLY A 13 8.34 0.18 5.34
C GLY A 13 6.90 0.66 5.23
N GLN A 14 6.74 1.91 4.81
CA GLN A 14 5.44 2.46 4.43
C GLN A 14 5.13 2.07 2.98
N PHE A 15 3.91 1.63 2.73
CA PHE A 15 3.38 1.40 1.40
C PHE A 15 2.26 2.40 1.11
N HIS A 16 2.40 3.13 0.01
CA HIS A 16 1.54 4.21 -0.42
C HIS A 16 0.79 3.76 -1.66
N PHE A 17 -0.52 4.01 -1.70
CA PHE A 17 -1.33 3.70 -2.85
C PHE A 17 -2.46 4.71 -3.02
N VAL A 18 -3.05 4.71 -4.20
CA VAL A 18 -4.21 5.53 -4.53
C VAL A 18 -5.34 4.63 -5.03
N VAL A 19 -6.55 4.89 -4.55
CA VAL A 19 -7.79 4.32 -5.09
C VAL A 19 -8.53 5.42 -5.82
N SER A 20 -8.76 5.23 -7.12
CA SER A 20 -9.41 6.20 -7.99
C SER A 20 -10.70 5.61 -8.58
N ASP A 21 -11.60 6.51 -8.99
CA ASP A 21 -12.79 6.21 -9.79
C ASP A 21 -13.78 5.23 -9.12
N GLY A 22 -14.67 5.68 -8.24
CA GLY A 22 -15.70 4.80 -7.66
C GLY A 22 -16.89 5.58 -7.12
N ALA A 23 -18.03 4.90 -6.97
CA ALA A 23 -19.19 5.47 -6.30
C ALA A 23 -18.91 5.65 -4.80
N ARG A 24 -19.28 6.80 -4.24
CA ARG A 24 -18.89 7.18 -2.88
C ARG A 24 -19.93 6.72 -1.86
N PRO A 25 -19.52 6.27 -0.65
CA PRO A 25 -18.14 6.10 -0.20
C PRO A 25 -17.45 4.87 -0.80
N ILE A 26 -16.12 4.89 -0.82
CA ILE A 26 -15.30 3.71 -1.13
C ILE A 26 -14.77 3.13 0.18
N HIS A 27 -15.12 1.88 0.46
CA HIS A 27 -14.59 1.08 1.57
C HIS A 27 -13.28 0.43 1.15
N ILE A 28 -12.19 0.69 1.86
CA ILE A 28 -10.84 0.23 1.56
C ILE A 28 -10.35 -0.70 2.67
N GLU A 29 -9.88 -1.88 2.30
CA GLU A 29 -9.29 -2.85 3.22
C GLU A 29 -7.91 -3.28 2.71
N VAL A 30 -6.95 -3.40 3.62
CA VAL A 30 -5.60 -3.85 3.30
C VAL A 30 -5.21 -5.00 4.18
N TYR A 31 -4.65 -6.06 3.58
CA TYR A 31 -4.25 -7.29 4.26
C TYR A 31 -2.81 -7.66 3.92
N VAL A 32 -2.10 -8.31 4.85
CA VAL A 32 -0.82 -9.01 4.60
C VAL A 32 -0.98 -10.46 5.01
N ASP A 33 -0.76 -11.39 4.09
CA ASP A 33 -0.98 -12.84 4.30
C ASP A 33 -2.34 -13.16 4.95
N GLY A 34 -3.37 -12.38 4.56
CA GLY A 34 -4.73 -12.50 5.10
C GLY A 34 -4.97 -11.84 6.46
N ALA A 35 -3.94 -11.30 7.12
CA ALA A 35 -4.11 -10.51 8.34
C ALA A 35 -4.44 -9.04 7.99
N PRO A 36 -5.48 -8.44 8.58
CA PRO A 36 -5.86 -7.06 8.28
C PRO A 36 -4.80 -6.08 8.80
N LEU A 37 -4.40 -5.13 7.97
CA LEU A 37 -3.54 -3.99 8.30
C LEU A 37 -4.31 -2.68 8.41
N MET A 38 -5.34 -2.48 7.57
CA MET A 38 -6.11 -1.25 7.51
C MET A 38 -7.54 -1.53 7.06
N HIS A 39 -8.47 -0.74 7.58
CA HIS A 39 -9.84 -0.60 7.11
C HIS A 39 -10.19 0.89 7.20
N GLU A 40 -10.54 1.52 6.08
CA GLU A 40 -10.82 2.95 5.99
C GLU A 40 -11.96 3.22 4.99
N ASP A 41 -12.80 4.21 5.30
CA ASP A 41 -13.87 4.67 4.40
C ASP A 41 -13.47 6.01 3.80
N CYS A 42 -13.51 6.10 2.47
CA CYS A 42 -13.16 7.29 1.73
C CYS A 42 -14.39 7.90 1.05
N ASP A 43 -14.81 9.06 1.55
CA ASP A 43 -16.00 9.77 1.07
C ASP A 43 -15.75 10.61 -0.20
N ASP A 44 -14.49 10.91 -0.55
CA ASP A 44 -14.15 11.75 -1.71
C ASP A 44 -12.89 11.24 -2.47
N PRO A 45 -13.03 10.28 -3.40
CA PRO A 45 -11.94 9.79 -4.23
C PRO A 45 -11.41 10.88 -5.18
N PRO A 46 -10.10 10.85 -5.50
CA PRO A 46 -9.16 9.76 -5.25
C PRO A 46 -8.66 9.69 -3.80
N CYS A 47 -8.63 8.47 -3.26
CA CYS A 47 -8.25 8.18 -1.88
C CYS A 47 -6.76 7.87 -1.82
N HIS A 48 -5.99 8.69 -1.11
CA HIS A 48 -4.54 8.52 -0.95
C HIS A 48 -4.23 7.90 0.40
N GLU A 49 -3.87 6.62 0.39
CA GLU A 49 -3.72 5.85 1.61
C GLU A 49 -2.28 5.36 1.81
N MET A 50 -1.94 5.18 3.09
CA MET A 50 -0.63 4.72 3.51
C MET A 50 -0.74 3.72 4.65
N VAL A 51 -0.10 2.57 4.48
CA VAL A 51 -0.02 1.54 5.52
C VAL A 51 1.42 1.23 5.88
N PHE A 52 1.66 0.81 7.13
CA PHE A 52 2.96 0.28 7.54
C PHE A 52 2.96 -1.24 7.39
N ILE A 53 3.88 -1.77 6.58
CA ILE A 53 4.04 -3.21 6.40
C ILE A 53 4.94 -3.75 7.52
N PRO A 54 4.51 -4.76 8.30
CA PRO A 54 5.33 -5.35 9.36
C PRO A 54 6.68 -5.87 8.84
N SER A 55 7.75 -5.72 9.63
CA SER A 55 9.10 -6.19 9.24
C SER A 55 9.20 -7.69 9.01
N GLY A 56 8.31 -8.48 9.61
CA GLY A 56 8.22 -9.93 9.44
C GLY A 56 7.50 -10.37 8.16
N ALA A 57 6.90 -9.47 7.40
CA ALA A 57 6.07 -9.78 6.22
C ALA A 57 6.89 -9.99 4.93
N ARG A 58 8.19 -10.25 5.02
CA ARG A 58 9.04 -10.42 3.83
C ARG A 58 8.55 -11.64 3.02
N GLY A 59 8.30 -11.42 1.73
CA GLY A 59 7.83 -12.45 0.81
C GLY A 59 6.32 -12.74 0.90
N ALA A 60 5.62 -12.11 1.84
CA ALA A 60 4.17 -12.14 1.98
C ALA A 60 3.46 -11.49 0.79
N GLU A 61 2.17 -11.74 0.69
CA GLU A 61 1.29 -11.01 -0.22
C GLU A 61 0.56 -9.88 0.52
N LEU A 62 0.69 -8.66 -0.01
CA LEU A 62 -0.09 -7.50 0.39
C LEU A 62 -1.29 -7.37 -0.55
N TRP A 63 -2.49 -7.37 0.01
CA TRP A 63 -3.74 -7.27 -0.74
C TRP A 63 -4.39 -5.93 -0.42
N VAL A 64 -4.74 -5.16 -1.44
CA VAL A 64 -5.57 -3.96 -1.33
C VAL A 64 -6.90 -4.26 -2.00
N VAL A 65 -7.98 -4.11 -1.25
CA VAL A 65 -9.35 -4.33 -1.69
C VAL A 65 -10.10 -3.02 -1.55
N ALA A 66 -10.80 -2.61 -2.61
CA ALA A 66 -11.68 -1.46 -2.59
C ALA A 66 -13.07 -1.89 -3.03
N ARG A 67 -14.10 -1.46 -2.30
CA ARG A 67 -15.51 -1.68 -2.62
C ARG A 67 -16.23 -0.33 -2.62
N ASP A 68 -16.91 -0.02 -3.70
CA ASP A 68 -17.66 1.23 -3.82
C ASP A 68 -19.14 1.07 -3.40
N ALA A 69 -19.85 2.18 -3.27
CA ALA A 69 -21.25 2.18 -2.81
C ALA A 69 -22.25 1.47 -3.74
N ASP A 70 -21.91 1.36 -5.03
CA ASP A 70 -22.71 0.62 -6.02
C ASP A 70 -22.41 -0.89 -5.99
N GLY A 71 -21.43 -1.31 -5.18
CA GLY A 71 -21.04 -2.70 -5.00
C GLY A 71 -19.93 -3.16 -5.95
N ALA A 72 -19.34 -2.26 -6.74
CA ALA A 72 -18.18 -2.59 -7.56
C ALA A 72 -16.99 -2.92 -6.66
N LEU A 73 -16.20 -3.92 -7.07
CA LEU A 73 -15.05 -4.41 -6.32
C LEU A 73 -13.80 -4.33 -7.19
N ALA A 74 -12.73 -3.77 -6.63
CA ALA A 74 -11.39 -3.80 -7.19
C ALA A 74 -10.44 -4.45 -6.18
N GLN A 75 -9.52 -5.28 -6.66
CA GLN A 75 -8.48 -5.89 -5.83
C GLN A 75 -7.14 -5.84 -6.56
N ARG A 76 -6.08 -5.50 -5.82
CA ARG A 76 -4.69 -5.60 -6.25
C ARG A 76 -3.87 -6.38 -5.23
N THR A 77 -2.98 -7.22 -5.73
CA THR A 77 -1.99 -7.93 -4.91
C THR A 77 -0.60 -7.45 -5.26
N PHE A 78 0.21 -7.23 -4.23
CA PHE A 78 1.62 -6.83 -4.33
C PHE A 78 2.46 -7.83 -3.53
N ARG A 79 3.65 -8.16 -4.04
CA ARG A 79 4.57 -9.02 -3.30
C ARG A 79 5.47 -8.16 -2.41
N VAL A 80 5.55 -8.49 -1.12
CA VAL A 80 6.36 -7.74 -0.17
C VAL A 80 7.84 -8.09 -0.34
N GLY A 81 8.61 -7.10 -0.77
CA GLY A 81 10.04 -7.19 -0.96
C GLY A 81 10.86 -6.95 0.31
N THR A 82 12.18 -6.92 0.16
CA THR A 82 13.12 -6.45 1.18
C THR A 82 13.57 -5.06 0.78
N PRO A 83 13.55 -4.06 1.67
CA PRO A 83 14.14 -2.77 1.35
C PRO A 83 15.62 -2.99 1.03
N ASP A 84 16.09 -2.47 -0.10
CA ASP A 84 17.52 -2.51 -0.42
C ASP A 84 18.24 -1.55 0.54
N PRO A 85 19.11 -2.05 1.45
CA PRO A 85 19.87 -1.18 2.34
C PRO A 85 20.79 -0.20 1.58
N SER A 86 21.02 -0.41 0.29
CA SER A 86 21.86 0.44 -0.57
C SER A 86 21.17 1.73 -1.03
N ALA A 87 19.85 1.88 -0.83
CA ALA A 87 19.10 3.09 -1.17
C ALA A 87 19.19 4.20 -0.10
N GLY A 88 19.82 3.92 1.06
CA GLY A 88 20.09 4.89 2.11
C GLY A 88 21.41 5.64 1.85
N GLY A 89 21.31 6.90 1.46
CA GLY A 89 22.40 7.78 1.05
C GLY A 89 23.72 7.63 1.82
N VAL A 90 24.73 7.11 1.13
CA VAL A 90 26.15 7.28 1.48
C VAL A 90 26.56 8.67 0.98
N LEU A 91 26.39 9.71 1.80
CA LEU A 91 27.21 10.91 1.66
C LEU A 91 28.56 10.63 2.33
N VAL A 92 29.44 9.92 1.63
CA VAL A 92 30.88 9.96 1.93
C VAL A 92 31.39 11.29 1.37
N GLY A 93 31.23 12.34 2.18
CA GLY A 93 31.94 13.60 2.01
C GLY A 93 33.40 13.39 2.40
N ALA A 94 34.25 13.23 1.40
CA ALA A 94 35.69 13.17 1.54
C ALA A 94 36.24 14.42 2.23
N THR A 95 36.88 14.25 3.39
CA THR A 95 37.83 15.24 3.92
C THR A 95 39.15 15.09 3.16
N ARG A 96 39.59 16.17 2.53
CA ARG A 96 40.93 16.33 1.96
C ARG A 96 41.71 17.32 2.80
#